data_AF-A0A914BPH9-F1
#
_entry.id   AF-A0A914BPH9-F1
#
_cell.length_a   1.000
_cell.length_b   1.000
_cell.length_c   1.000
_cell.angle_alpha   90.00
_cell.angle_beta   90.00
_cell.angle_gamma   90.00
#
_symmetry.space_group_name_H-M   'P 1'
#
loop_
_entity.id
_entity.type
_entity.pdbx_description
1 polymer ?
#
loop_
_entity_poly.entity_id
_entity_poly.type
_entity_poly.pdbx_seq_one_letter_code
_entity_poly.pdbx_strand_id
1 'polypeptide(L)'
;MASTLRTLFHDPDYYVKSFHCYAAQCDKFSLLASWGERVFGDAVVTKIKTALGDNEELRVLGVGSGSGEMDVTMLTKLLQRFPLINNRVVEPAEGHIAMYKALVQSKAHELHGVNCDWRRQTIDQYEKAGDLTKFHFVHAVQSLYYAEDPDRSLMYLYNLVEPGGVLLVTVNSEKSQHCLFWCFQDDLFKHVTTASIRDSLDRRGIPYAEYAQPSRIDVTKCFDPSSEEGAQVLDLITHIIKFKETASAELQAEMMQRLAECSEAHGDGAFVSNDWDAVVVSKPVD
;
A
#
# COMPACT_ATOMS: atom_id res chain seq x y z
N MET A 1 -13.43 28.55 4.93
CA MET A 1 -12.22 29.00 5.66
C MET A 1 -11.20 27.89 5.55
N ALA A 2 -9.92 28.18 5.29
CA ALA A 2 -8.91 27.14 5.30
C ALA A 2 -8.87 26.51 6.71
N SER A 3 -9.00 25.18 6.78
CA SER A 3 -8.89 24.44 8.03
C SER A 3 -7.55 24.74 8.69
N THR A 4 -7.55 25.12 9.97
CA THR A 4 -6.33 25.31 10.77
C THR A 4 -5.78 24.00 11.33
N LEU A 5 -6.39 22.86 10.98
CA LEU A 5 -6.01 21.55 11.48
C LEU A 5 -4.72 21.10 10.79
N ARG A 6 -3.73 20.70 11.59
CA ARG A 6 -2.49 20.11 11.07
C ARG A 6 -2.72 18.62 10.80
N THR A 7 -2.44 18.20 9.58
CA THR A 7 -2.48 16.77 9.23
C THR A 7 -1.25 16.02 9.71
N LEU A 8 -1.35 14.70 9.81
CA LEU A 8 -0.24 13.83 10.26
C LEU A 8 1.03 13.98 9.40
N PHE A 9 0.92 14.43 8.14
CA PHE A 9 2.07 14.75 7.29
C PHE A 9 3.00 15.83 7.89
N HIS A 10 2.46 16.69 8.75
CA HIS A 10 3.22 17.78 9.38
C HIS A 10 3.97 17.35 10.63
N ASP A 11 3.84 16.10 11.09
CA ASP A 11 4.55 15.56 12.26
C ASP A 11 4.88 14.06 12.04
N PRO A 12 5.99 13.77 11.35
CA PRO A 12 6.38 12.39 11.01
C PRO A 12 6.59 11.48 12.23
N ASP A 13 7.11 12.01 13.33
CA ASP A 13 7.33 11.22 14.55
C ASP A 13 6.00 10.83 15.20
N TYR A 14 5.05 11.78 15.25
CA TYR A 14 3.70 11.50 15.72
C TYR A 14 2.97 10.51 14.79
N TYR A 15 3.12 10.67 13.47
CA TYR A 15 2.56 9.73 12.50
C TYR A 15 3.02 8.29 12.76
N VAL A 16 4.33 8.06 12.95
CA VAL A 16 4.87 6.72 13.23
C VAL A 16 4.28 6.13 14.52
N LYS A 17 4.24 6.92 15.61
CA LYS A 17 3.64 6.47 16.88
C LYS A 17 2.19 6.04 16.70
N SER A 18 1.41 6.90 16.04
CA SER A 18 -0.03 6.73 15.89
C SER A 18 -0.36 5.61 14.89
N PHE A 19 0.49 5.41 13.87
CA PHE A 19 0.40 4.31 12.91
C PHE A 19 0.59 2.94 13.57
N HIS A 20 1.54 2.77 14.49
CA HIS A 20 1.73 1.50 15.20
C HIS A 20 0.48 1.08 15.99
N CYS A 21 -0.18 2.04 16.64
CA CYS A 21 -1.42 1.81 17.36
C CYS A 21 -2.55 1.40 16.40
N TYR A 22 -2.74 2.15 15.32
CA TYR A 22 -3.69 1.82 14.26
C TYR A 22 -3.44 0.44 13.64
N ALA A 23 -2.19 0.10 13.36
CA ALA A 23 -1.82 -1.18 12.74
C ALA A 23 -2.17 -2.38 13.62
N ALA A 24 -2.09 -2.24 14.94
CA ALA A 24 -2.52 -3.28 15.88
C ALA A 24 -4.05 -3.48 15.90
N GLN A 25 -4.82 -2.45 15.54
CA GLN A 25 -6.30 -2.49 15.47
C GLN A 25 -6.82 -2.76 14.06
N CYS A 26 -5.94 -2.95 13.08
CA CYS A 26 -6.29 -3.07 11.67
C CYS A 26 -5.82 -4.42 11.13
N ASP A 27 -6.76 -5.29 10.75
CA ASP A 27 -6.43 -6.63 10.25
C ASP A 27 -5.71 -6.60 8.89
N LYS A 28 -5.75 -5.47 8.17
CA LYS A 28 -5.15 -5.26 6.84
C LYS A 28 -3.73 -5.78 6.74
N PHE A 29 -2.89 -5.50 7.73
CA PHE A 29 -1.48 -5.87 7.71
C PHE A 29 -1.30 -7.40 7.79
N SER A 30 -2.10 -8.07 8.62
CA SER A 30 -2.12 -9.52 8.70
C SER A 30 -2.69 -10.16 7.42
N LEU A 31 -3.70 -9.52 6.81
CA LEU A 31 -4.31 -9.96 5.56
C LEU A 31 -3.36 -9.80 4.37
N LEU A 32 -2.60 -8.71 4.30
CA LEU A 32 -1.53 -8.51 3.32
C LEU A 32 -0.51 -9.65 3.40
N ALA A 33 -0.03 -9.98 4.60
CA ALA A 33 0.88 -11.11 4.80
C ALA A 33 0.24 -12.44 4.33
N SER A 34 -1.01 -12.71 4.73
CA SER A 34 -1.74 -13.91 4.30
C SER A 34 -1.94 -13.97 2.77
N TRP A 35 -2.21 -12.84 2.13
CA TRP A 35 -2.37 -12.75 0.68
C TRP A 35 -1.05 -13.06 -0.04
N GLY A 36 0.07 -12.51 0.44
CA GLY A 36 1.41 -12.84 -0.06
C GLY A 36 1.73 -14.33 0.05
N GLU A 37 1.30 -14.97 1.14
CA GLU A 37 1.56 -16.39 1.36
C GLU A 37 0.68 -17.33 0.53
N ARG A 38 -0.61 -16.99 0.38
CA ARG A 38 -1.64 -17.92 -0.12
C ARG A 38 -2.16 -17.61 -1.52
N VAL A 39 -2.10 -16.35 -1.96
CA VAL A 39 -2.76 -15.88 -3.18
C VAL A 39 -1.75 -15.42 -4.21
N PHE A 40 -0.67 -14.74 -3.79
CA PHE A 40 0.31 -14.14 -4.70
C PHE A 40 0.90 -15.11 -5.73
N GLY A 41 1.19 -16.35 -5.33
CA GLY A 41 1.72 -17.39 -6.23
C GLY A 41 0.84 -17.58 -7.47
N ASP A 42 -0.42 -17.92 -7.25
CA ASP A 42 -1.39 -18.14 -8.33
C ASP A 42 -1.76 -16.85 -9.04
N ALA A 43 -1.89 -15.74 -8.30
CA ALA A 43 -2.35 -14.47 -8.84
C ALA A 43 -1.31 -13.77 -9.73
N VAL A 44 -0.02 -13.93 -9.43
CA VAL A 44 1.09 -13.18 -10.04
C VAL A 44 2.16 -14.10 -10.61
N VAL A 45 2.73 -15.01 -9.80
CA VAL A 45 3.91 -15.80 -10.22
C VAL A 45 3.60 -16.66 -11.43
N THR A 46 2.42 -17.28 -11.51
CA THR A 46 2.00 -18.08 -12.67
C THR A 46 1.78 -17.23 -13.93
N LYS A 47 1.50 -15.94 -13.78
CA LYS A 47 1.17 -15.03 -14.89
C LYS A 47 2.39 -14.40 -15.55
N ILE A 48 3.56 -14.44 -14.92
CA ILE A 48 4.82 -14.04 -15.55
C ILE A 48 5.13 -15.06 -16.64
N LYS A 49 5.07 -14.66 -17.91
CA LYS A 49 5.28 -15.53 -19.08
C LYS A 49 6.69 -15.46 -19.66
N THR A 50 7.56 -14.63 -19.07
CA THR A 50 8.96 -14.52 -19.50
C THR A 50 9.69 -15.85 -19.33
N ALA A 51 10.31 -16.33 -20.41
CA ALA A 51 11.27 -17.43 -20.37
C ALA A 51 12.65 -16.84 -20.11
N LEU A 52 13.25 -17.19 -18.98
CA LEU A 52 14.60 -16.77 -18.60
C LEU A 52 15.52 -17.97 -18.68
N GLY A 53 16.71 -17.81 -19.24
CA GLY A 53 17.76 -18.82 -19.21
C GLY A 53 18.34 -19.00 -17.81
N ASP A 54 19.13 -20.06 -17.62
CA ASP A 54 19.66 -20.46 -16.30
C ASP A 54 20.51 -19.38 -15.59
N ASN A 55 21.06 -18.42 -16.35
CA ASN A 55 21.88 -17.32 -15.84
C ASN A 55 21.21 -15.95 -15.96
N GLU A 56 19.93 -15.88 -16.36
CA GLU A 56 19.20 -14.63 -16.51
C GLU A 56 18.39 -14.31 -15.26
N GLU A 57 18.43 -13.05 -14.83
CA GLU A 57 17.79 -12.60 -13.60
C GLU A 57 16.34 -12.17 -13.87
N LEU A 58 15.42 -12.57 -12.97
CA LEU A 58 14.12 -11.93 -12.90
C LEU A 58 14.29 -10.50 -12.35
N ARG A 59 14.09 -9.49 -13.19
CA ARG A 59 14.08 -8.09 -12.78
C ARG A 59 12.75 -7.74 -12.11
N VAL A 60 12.82 -7.33 -10.85
CA VAL A 60 11.70 -6.90 -10.02
C VAL A 60 11.86 -5.42 -9.66
N LEU A 61 10.78 -4.66 -9.72
CA LEU A 61 10.72 -3.27 -9.25
C LEU A 61 9.64 -3.14 -8.17
N GLY A 62 10.05 -2.82 -6.95
CA GLY A 62 9.16 -2.43 -5.85
C GLY A 62 9.15 -0.91 -5.65
N VAL A 63 7.97 -0.32 -5.64
CA VAL A 63 7.77 1.13 -5.42
C VAL A 63 7.00 1.37 -4.13
N GLY A 64 7.61 2.11 -3.21
CA GLY A 64 7.10 2.34 -1.86
C GLY A 64 7.10 1.06 -1.03
N SER A 65 8.18 0.29 -1.09
CA SER A 65 8.30 -1.02 -0.43
C SER A 65 8.32 -0.95 1.11
N GLY A 66 8.48 0.24 1.70
CA GLY A 66 8.56 0.39 3.15
C GLY A 66 9.67 -0.46 3.76
N SER A 67 9.37 -1.13 4.86
CA SER A 67 10.26 -2.06 5.57
C SER A 67 10.39 -3.44 4.91
N GLY A 68 9.69 -3.69 3.80
CA GLY A 68 9.93 -4.82 2.90
C GLY A 68 9.33 -6.16 3.30
N GLU A 69 8.44 -6.21 4.30
CA GLU A 69 7.81 -7.47 4.75
C GLU A 69 7.03 -8.16 3.62
N MET A 70 6.23 -7.39 2.88
CA MET A 70 5.49 -7.90 1.73
C MET A 70 6.43 -8.28 0.59
N ASP A 71 7.41 -7.44 0.27
CA ASP A 71 8.39 -7.71 -0.78
C ASP A 71 9.16 -9.00 -0.52
N VAL A 72 9.66 -9.22 0.69
CA VAL A 72 10.35 -10.47 1.07
C VAL A 72 9.43 -11.69 0.90
N THR A 73 8.15 -11.55 1.26
CA THR A 73 7.16 -12.62 1.07
C THR A 73 7.01 -12.93 -0.43
N MET A 74 6.84 -11.90 -1.27
CA MET A 74 6.73 -12.05 -2.72
C MET A 74 8.00 -12.64 -3.36
N LEU A 75 9.19 -12.14 -2.98
CA LEU A 75 10.49 -12.64 -3.45
C LEU A 75 10.68 -14.12 -3.13
N THR A 76 10.28 -14.55 -1.92
CA THR A 76 10.35 -15.97 -1.53
C THR A 76 9.49 -16.85 -2.43
N LYS A 77 8.31 -16.38 -2.85
CA LYS A 77 7.45 -17.11 -3.80
C LYS A 77 8.03 -17.08 -5.22
N LEU A 78 8.62 -15.97 -5.64
CA LEU A 78 9.25 -15.84 -6.96
C LEU A 78 10.47 -16.76 -7.09
N LEU A 79 11.29 -16.90 -6.04
CA LEU A 79 12.48 -17.76 -6.03
C LEU A 79 12.18 -19.23 -6.31
N GLN A 80 10.94 -19.69 -6.03
CA GLN A 80 10.53 -21.06 -6.33
C GLN A 80 10.48 -21.35 -7.84
N ARG A 81 10.39 -20.30 -8.67
CA ARG A 81 10.36 -20.39 -10.14
C ARG A 81 11.56 -19.73 -10.79
N PHE A 82 12.09 -18.65 -10.21
CA PHE A 82 13.17 -17.85 -10.77
C PHE A 82 14.35 -17.81 -9.79
N PRO A 83 15.39 -18.65 -9.99
CA PRO A 83 16.46 -18.83 -9.00
C PRO A 83 17.35 -17.60 -8.82
N LEU A 84 17.36 -16.69 -9.79
CA LEU A 84 18.11 -15.43 -9.75
C LEU A 84 17.14 -14.25 -9.88
N ILE A 85 17.18 -13.32 -8.94
CA ILE A 85 16.30 -12.15 -8.89
C ILE A 85 17.13 -10.89 -8.68
N ASN A 86 16.89 -9.89 -9.53
CA ASN A 86 17.37 -8.53 -9.35
C ASN A 86 16.24 -7.66 -8.84
N ASN A 87 16.24 -7.37 -7.54
CA ASN A 87 15.19 -6.62 -6.86
C ASN A 87 15.59 -5.14 -6.73
N ARG A 88 15.00 -4.28 -7.55
CA ARG A 88 15.14 -2.83 -7.38
C ARG A 88 14.04 -2.30 -6.47
N VAL A 89 14.45 -1.54 -5.46
CA VAL A 89 13.55 -0.94 -4.46
C VAL A 89 13.62 0.58 -4.57
N VAL A 90 12.48 1.23 -4.80
CA VAL A 90 12.31 2.69 -4.79
C VAL A 90 11.52 3.09 -3.55
N GLU A 91 12.20 3.66 -2.57
CA GLU A 91 11.62 4.03 -1.26
C GLU A 91 12.26 5.34 -0.77
N PRO A 92 11.49 6.40 -0.43
CA PRO A 92 12.07 7.66 0.02
C PRO A 92 12.56 7.64 1.48
N ALA A 93 11.94 6.85 2.37
CA ALA A 93 12.24 6.87 3.80
C ALA A 93 13.49 6.04 4.14
N GLU A 94 14.53 6.71 4.62
CA GLU A 94 15.80 6.06 4.98
C GLU A 94 15.65 5.02 6.10
N GLY A 95 14.79 5.28 7.09
CA GLY A 95 14.49 4.31 8.16
C GLY A 95 13.86 3.02 7.63
N HIS A 96 12.92 3.13 6.69
CA HIS A 96 12.30 1.98 6.03
C HIS A 96 13.32 1.17 5.21
N ILE A 97 14.18 1.84 4.43
CA ILE A 97 15.25 1.16 3.69
C ILE A 97 16.20 0.42 4.64
N ALA A 98 16.55 1.03 5.78
CA ALA A 98 17.41 0.40 6.77
C ALA A 98 16.76 -0.87 7.38
N MET A 99 15.46 -0.79 7.71
CA MET A 99 14.68 -1.93 8.20
C MET A 99 14.60 -3.04 7.14
N TYR A 100 14.34 -2.69 5.87
CA TYR A 100 14.27 -3.68 4.79
C TYR A 100 15.63 -4.35 4.56
N LYS A 101 16.73 -3.59 4.52
CA LYS A 101 18.08 -4.18 4.44
C LYS A 101 18.37 -5.15 5.58
N ALA A 102 17.99 -4.80 6.82
CA ALA A 102 18.15 -5.68 7.97
C ALA A 102 17.29 -6.95 7.85
N LEU A 103 16.05 -6.83 7.35
CA LEU A 103 15.17 -7.96 7.10
C LEU A 103 15.74 -8.91 6.05
N VAL A 104 16.23 -8.39 4.91
CA VAL A 104 16.91 -9.19 3.88
C VAL A 104 18.12 -9.91 4.45
N GLN A 105 18.94 -9.21 5.25
CA GLN A 105 20.11 -9.83 5.89
C GLN A 105 19.71 -10.94 6.87
N SER A 106 18.65 -10.74 7.65
CA SER A 106 18.15 -11.77 8.59
C SER A 106 17.63 -13.03 7.87
N LYS A 107 17.22 -12.89 6.61
CA LYS A 107 16.68 -13.96 5.75
C LYS A 107 17.64 -14.34 4.60
N ALA A 108 18.93 -14.06 4.73
CA ALA A 108 19.91 -14.27 3.65
C ALA A 108 19.93 -15.71 3.10
N HIS A 109 19.63 -16.72 3.94
CA HIS A 109 19.53 -18.11 3.48
C HIS A 109 18.29 -18.35 2.60
N GLU A 110 17.13 -17.80 2.98
CA GLU A 110 15.89 -17.87 2.20
C GLU A 110 16.01 -17.08 0.88
N LEU A 111 16.77 -15.97 0.89
CA LEU A 111 16.90 -15.03 -0.22
C LEU A 111 18.24 -15.11 -0.96
N HIS A 112 18.93 -16.25 -0.91
CA HIS A 112 20.29 -16.42 -1.44
C HIS A 112 20.45 -16.09 -2.94
N GLY A 113 19.37 -16.20 -3.72
CA GLY A 113 19.33 -15.86 -5.16
C GLY A 113 18.93 -14.41 -5.46
N VAL A 114 18.77 -13.56 -4.45
CA VAL A 114 18.29 -12.17 -4.61
C VAL A 114 19.42 -11.17 -4.46
N ASN A 115 19.62 -10.34 -5.48
CA ASN A 115 20.41 -9.13 -5.40
C ASN A 115 19.49 -7.90 -5.26
N CYS A 116 19.84 -6.94 -4.43
CA CYS A 116 19.02 -5.75 -4.18
C CYS A 116 19.70 -4.45 -4.66
N ASP A 117 18.97 -3.65 -5.45
CA ASP A 117 19.34 -2.31 -5.88
C ASP A 117 18.45 -1.28 -5.16
N TRP A 118 19.03 -0.51 -4.25
CA TRP A 118 18.30 0.41 -3.37
C TRP A 118 18.31 1.85 -3.90
N ARG A 119 17.13 2.42 -4.15
CA ARG A 119 16.94 3.79 -4.64
C ARG A 119 16.19 4.62 -3.60
N ARG A 120 16.91 5.53 -2.94
CA ARG A 120 16.31 6.49 -1.99
C ARG A 120 15.64 7.64 -2.73
N GLN A 121 14.46 7.40 -3.27
CA GLN A 121 13.72 8.33 -4.13
C GLN A 121 12.21 8.14 -3.96
N THR A 122 11.43 9.19 -4.20
CA THR A 122 9.98 9.05 -4.45
C THR A 122 9.74 8.50 -5.86
N ILE A 123 8.52 8.02 -6.15
CA ILE A 123 8.16 7.60 -7.51
C ILE A 123 8.29 8.75 -8.51
N ASP A 124 7.92 9.97 -8.13
CA ASP A 124 8.03 11.14 -9.00
C ASP A 124 9.50 11.50 -9.31
N GLN A 125 10.39 11.35 -8.33
CA GLN A 125 11.83 11.54 -8.54
C GLN A 125 12.41 10.43 -9.43
N TYR A 126 11.96 9.19 -9.26
CA TYR A 126 12.38 8.06 -10.07
C TYR A 126 11.92 8.21 -11.53
N GLU A 127 10.67 8.62 -11.75
CA GLU A 127 10.11 8.95 -13.07
C GLU A 127 10.89 10.10 -13.73
N LYS A 128 11.13 11.20 -13.01
CA LYS A 128 11.87 12.38 -13.50
C LYS A 128 13.33 12.06 -13.84
N ALA A 129 13.94 11.06 -13.19
CA ALA A 129 15.30 10.62 -13.49
C ALA A 129 15.42 9.95 -14.86
N GLY A 130 14.31 9.53 -15.48
CA GLY A 130 14.28 9.01 -16.83
C GLY A 130 14.87 7.61 -16.98
N ASP A 131 14.88 6.82 -15.90
CA ASP A 131 15.28 5.41 -15.98
C ASP A 131 14.23 4.62 -16.77
N LEU A 132 14.66 4.04 -17.89
CA LEU A 132 13.82 3.26 -18.80
C LEU A 132 14.06 1.75 -18.67
N THR A 133 14.80 1.32 -17.62
CA THR A 133 15.00 -0.10 -17.30
C THR A 133 13.64 -0.80 -17.24
N LYS A 134 13.53 -1.94 -17.92
CA LYS A 134 12.33 -2.75 -17.93
C LYS A 134 12.41 -3.89 -16.92
N PHE A 135 11.27 -4.30 -16.40
CA PHE A 135 11.15 -5.30 -15.33
C PHE A 135 10.12 -6.37 -15.70
N HIS A 136 10.36 -7.59 -15.25
CA HIS A 136 9.43 -8.71 -15.45
C HIS A 136 8.28 -8.67 -14.45
N PHE A 137 8.52 -8.09 -13.26
CA PHE A 137 7.51 -7.85 -12.25
C PHE A 137 7.67 -6.45 -11.67
N VAL A 138 6.60 -5.65 -11.69
CA VAL A 138 6.55 -4.33 -11.07
C VAL A 138 5.45 -4.36 -10.02
N HIS A 139 5.68 -3.79 -8.84
CA HIS A 139 4.62 -3.64 -7.86
C HIS A 139 4.64 -2.29 -7.12
N ALA A 140 3.45 -1.82 -6.80
CA ALA A 140 3.19 -0.67 -5.94
C ALA A 140 2.13 -1.08 -4.91
N VAL A 141 2.59 -1.49 -3.72
CA VAL A 141 1.72 -2.01 -2.65
C VAL A 141 1.44 -0.87 -1.68
N GLN A 142 0.18 -0.42 -1.58
CA GLN A 142 -0.24 0.64 -0.66
C GLN A 142 0.67 1.89 -0.72
N SER A 143 1.04 2.33 -1.92
CA SER A 143 2.00 3.43 -2.11
C SER A 143 1.61 4.45 -3.17
N LEU A 144 0.76 4.09 -4.13
CA LEU A 144 0.48 4.94 -5.30
C LEU A 144 -0.26 6.24 -4.95
N TYR A 145 -0.98 6.29 -3.82
CA TYR A 145 -1.63 7.50 -3.33
C TYR A 145 -0.65 8.61 -2.89
N TYR A 146 0.65 8.31 -2.77
CA TYR A 146 1.68 9.32 -2.50
C TYR A 146 2.24 9.98 -3.77
N ALA A 147 1.92 9.48 -4.97
CA ALA A 147 2.43 10.04 -6.22
C ALA A 147 1.86 11.44 -6.50
N GLU A 148 2.62 12.33 -7.16
CA GLU A 148 2.13 13.65 -7.61
C GLU A 148 0.93 13.50 -8.55
N ASP A 149 0.99 12.52 -9.45
CA ASP A 149 -0.06 12.15 -10.39
C ASP A 149 -0.21 10.62 -10.42
N PRO A 150 -1.22 10.04 -9.74
CA PRO A 150 -1.42 8.60 -9.68
C PRO A 150 -1.71 7.93 -11.03
N ASP A 151 -2.45 8.57 -11.94
CA ASP A 151 -2.77 8.02 -13.26
C ASP A 151 -1.52 8.00 -14.14
N ARG A 152 -0.74 9.09 -14.15
CA ARG A 152 0.54 9.14 -14.85
C ARG A 152 1.52 8.12 -14.30
N SER A 153 1.64 8.04 -12.97
CA SER A 153 2.57 7.11 -12.31
C SER A 153 2.19 5.65 -12.55
N LEU A 154 0.89 5.32 -12.50
CA LEU A 154 0.41 3.98 -12.87
C LEU A 154 0.85 3.61 -14.28
N MET A 155 0.69 4.54 -15.23
CA MET A 155 1.06 4.29 -16.61
C MET A 155 2.57 4.23 -16.84
N TYR A 156 3.34 5.03 -16.11
CA TYR A 156 4.79 4.92 -16.09
C TYR A 156 5.20 3.51 -15.63
N LEU A 157 4.66 3.01 -14.52
CA LEU A 157 4.94 1.66 -14.01
C LEU A 157 4.54 0.57 -15.00
N TYR A 158 3.34 0.65 -15.59
CA TYR A 158 2.90 -0.28 -16.64
C TYR A 158 3.85 -0.27 -17.86
N ASN A 159 4.38 0.89 -18.22
CA ASN A 159 5.33 1.01 -19.32
C ASN A 159 6.68 0.39 -18.98
N LEU A 160 7.10 0.36 -17.72
CA LEU A 160 8.32 -0.33 -17.28
C LEU A 160 8.20 -1.86 -17.29
N VAL A 161 6.99 -2.43 -17.32
CA VAL A 161 6.79 -3.87 -17.42
C VAL A 161 7.24 -4.37 -18.81
N GLU A 162 8.03 -5.44 -18.85
CA GLU A 162 8.40 -6.14 -20.09
C GLU A 162 7.20 -6.87 -20.71
N PRO A 163 7.19 -7.14 -22.03
CA PRO A 163 6.27 -8.10 -22.62
C PRO A 163 6.29 -9.44 -21.87
N GLY A 164 5.11 -9.98 -21.56
CA GLY A 164 4.95 -11.17 -20.72
C GLY A 164 5.18 -10.95 -19.22
N GLY A 165 5.49 -9.73 -18.78
CA GLY A 165 5.64 -9.35 -17.38
C GLY A 165 4.30 -9.02 -16.70
N VAL A 166 4.36 -8.69 -15.41
CA VAL A 166 3.19 -8.41 -14.57
C VAL A 166 3.37 -7.11 -13.77
N LEU A 167 2.29 -6.33 -13.67
CA LEU A 167 2.16 -5.21 -12.72
C LEU A 167 1.16 -5.59 -11.63
N LEU A 168 1.53 -5.39 -10.37
CA LEU A 168 0.65 -5.50 -9.20
C LEU A 168 0.49 -4.13 -8.54
N VAL A 169 -0.75 -3.69 -8.34
CA VAL A 169 -1.07 -2.50 -7.55
C VAL A 169 -2.03 -2.90 -6.44
N THR A 170 -1.78 -2.44 -5.22
CA THR A 170 -2.77 -2.56 -4.13
C THR A 170 -3.09 -1.19 -3.56
N VAL A 171 -4.37 -0.91 -3.39
CA VAL A 171 -4.92 0.33 -2.84
C VAL A 171 -6.21 0.01 -2.09
N ASN A 172 -6.73 0.96 -1.32
CA ASN A 172 -8.04 0.80 -0.69
C ASN A 172 -9.15 0.65 -1.75
N SER A 173 -10.10 -0.22 -1.47
CA SER A 173 -11.30 -0.39 -2.29
C SER A 173 -12.19 0.85 -2.14
N GLU A 174 -12.84 1.27 -3.22
CA GLU A 174 -13.87 2.31 -3.18
C GLU A 174 -15.07 1.93 -2.30
N LYS A 175 -15.21 0.63 -2.01
CA LYS A 175 -16.27 0.07 -1.15
C LYS A 175 -15.95 0.17 0.34
N SER A 176 -14.71 0.52 0.68
CA SER A 176 -14.25 0.65 2.06
C SER A 176 -14.93 1.83 2.74
N GLN A 177 -15.64 1.59 3.85
CA GLN A 177 -16.24 2.67 4.64
C GLN A 177 -15.18 3.63 5.19
N HIS A 178 -13.94 3.17 5.36
CA HIS A 178 -12.82 4.03 5.73
C HIS A 178 -12.64 5.21 4.76
N CYS A 179 -12.96 5.03 3.47
CA CYS A 179 -12.91 6.10 2.48
C CYS A 179 -13.93 7.23 2.75
N LEU A 180 -14.94 7.02 3.59
CA LEU A 180 -15.92 8.05 3.94
C LEU A 180 -15.37 9.07 4.95
N PHE A 181 -14.27 8.78 5.64
CA PHE A 181 -13.63 9.72 6.58
C PHE A 181 -12.66 10.68 5.89
N TRP A 182 -12.40 10.46 4.60
CA TRP A 182 -11.58 11.31 3.76
C TRP A 182 -12.13 12.74 3.60
N CYS A 183 -13.44 12.94 3.79
CA CYS A 183 -14.04 14.28 3.78
C CYS A 183 -13.51 15.20 4.91
N PHE A 184 -12.83 14.64 5.91
CA PHE A 184 -12.23 15.40 7.01
C PHE A 184 -10.75 15.74 6.77
N GLN A 185 -10.16 15.25 5.68
CA GLN A 185 -8.75 15.41 5.35
C GLN A 185 -8.49 16.67 4.52
N ASP A 186 -7.25 17.16 4.52
CA ASP A 186 -6.85 18.28 3.68
C ASP A 186 -6.55 17.85 2.23
N ASP A 187 -6.38 18.83 1.34
CA ASP A 187 -6.13 18.61 -0.10
C ASP A 187 -4.79 17.89 -0.39
N LEU A 188 -3.94 17.64 0.61
CA LEU A 188 -2.69 16.90 0.44
C LEU A 188 -2.92 15.40 0.31
N PHE A 189 -4.02 14.87 0.88
CA PHE A 189 -4.33 13.46 0.81
C PHE A 189 -5.03 13.14 -0.52
N LYS A 190 -4.43 12.27 -1.33
CA LYS A 190 -5.04 11.85 -2.59
C LYS A 190 -5.91 10.64 -2.36
N HIS A 191 -7.20 10.81 -2.62
CA HIS A 191 -8.22 9.77 -2.53
C HIS A 191 -8.12 8.79 -3.71
N VAL A 192 -7.02 8.03 -3.76
CA VAL A 192 -6.84 6.96 -4.75
C VAL A 192 -7.47 5.69 -4.22
N THR A 193 -8.38 5.12 -5.01
CA THR A 193 -9.03 3.83 -4.72
C THR A 193 -8.86 2.88 -5.89
N THR A 194 -9.28 1.63 -5.73
CA THR A 194 -9.34 0.65 -6.82
C THR A 194 -10.14 1.19 -8.01
N ALA A 195 -11.22 1.95 -7.78
CA ALA A 195 -11.95 2.64 -8.85
C ALA A 195 -11.05 3.57 -9.68
N SER A 196 -10.13 4.31 -9.07
CA SER A 196 -9.18 5.17 -9.79
C SER A 196 -8.24 4.37 -10.70
N ILE A 197 -7.79 3.20 -10.22
CA ILE A 197 -6.94 2.29 -11.00
C ILE A 197 -7.73 1.67 -12.16
N ARG A 198 -8.93 1.19 -11.87
CA ARG A 198 -9.87 0.62 -12.83
C ARG A 198 -10.17 1.59 -13.96
N ASP A 199 -10.59 2.82 -13.64
CA ASP A 199 -10.88 3.86 -14.61
C ASP A 199 -9.68 4.18 -15.50
N SER A 200 -8.47 4.19 -14.93
CA SER A 200 -7.23 4.42 -15.67
C SER A 200 -6.96 3.34 -16.72
N LEU A 201 -7.12 2.07 -16.33
CA LEU A 201 -6.87 0.90 -17.17
C LEU A 201 -7.98 0.71 -18.21
N ASP A 202 -9.24 0.84 -17.82
CA ASP A 202 -10.41 0.69 -18.69
C ASP A 202 -10.40 1.71 -19.84
N ARG A 203 -10.11 2.98 -19.55
CA ARG A 203 -9.98 4.03 -20.58
C ARG A 203 -8.90 3.75 -21.61
N ARG A 204 -7.95 2.86 -21.29
CA ARG A 204 -6.82 2.47 -22.15
C ARG A 204 -6.98 1.07 -22.72
N GLY A 205 -8.09 0.38 -22.43
CA GLY A 205 -8.33 -0.99 -22.87
C GLY A 205 -7.34 -2.00 -22.32
N ILE A 206 -6.72 -1.72 -21.16
CA ILE A 206 -5.75 -2.61 -20.54
C ILE A 206 -6.48 -3.60 -19.62
N PRO A 207 -6.47 -4.92 -19.92
CA PRO A 207 -7.16 -5.89 -19.08
C PRO A 207 -6.42 -6.12 -17.76
N TYR A 208 -7.18 -6.35 -16.70
CA TYR A 208 -6.67 -6.66 -15.36
C TYR A 208 -7.53 -7.71 -14.67
N ALA A 209 -6.95 -8.33 -13.64
CA ALA A 209 -7.68 -9.14 -12.66
C ALA A 209 -7.69 -8.39 -11.33
N GLU A 210 -8.82 -8.41 -10.63
CA GLU A 210 -8.99 -7.78 -9.33
C GLU A 210 -9.24 -8.87 -8.27
N TYR A 211 -8.53 -8.78 -7.15
CA TYR A 211 -8.71 -9.67 -6.00
C TYR A 211 -9.13 -8.84 -4.79
N ALA A 212 -10.42 -8.88 -4.47
CA ALA A 212 -10.95 -8.14 -3.34
C ALA A 212 -10.52 -8.76 -2.01
N GLN A 213 -10.10 -7.92 -1.07
CA GLN A 213 -9.65 -8.32 0.26
C GLN A 213 -10.42 -7.53 1.33
N PRO A 214 -11.48 -8.15 1.89
CA PRO A 214 -12.21 -7.55 2.99
C PRO A 214 -11.30 -7.39 4.21
N SER A 215 -11.32 -6.20 4.80
CA SER A 215 -10.48 -5.85 5.96
C SER A 215 -11.27 -4.95 6.90
N ARG A 216 -10.88 -4.92 8.17
CA ARG A 216 -11.57 -4.17 9.23
C ARG A 216 -10.58 -3.43 10.11
N ILE A 217 -11.05 -2.29 10.63
CA ILE A 217 -10.43 -1.56 11.72
C ILE A 217 -11.34 -1.73 12.94
N ASP A 218 -10.78 -2.18 14.06
CA ASP A 218 -11.45 -2.13 15.36
C ASP A 218 -11.47 -0.68 15.85
N VAL A 219 -12.66 -0.11 15.92
CA VAL A 219 -12.91 1.27 16.37
C VAL A 219 -13.65 1.30 17.71
N THR A 220 -13.75 0.16 18.41
CA THR A 220 -14.47 0.05 19.68
C THR A 220 -13.98 1.08 20.68
N LYS A 221 -12.66 1.21 20.81
CA LYS A 221 -12.02 2.15 21.74
C LYS A 221 -12.18 3.61 21.32
N CYS A 222 -12.51 3.90 20.06
CA CYS A 222 -12.76 5.28 19.62
C CYS A 222 -13.99 5.89 20.30
N PHE A 223 -14.98 5.06 20.67
CA PHE A 223 -16.18 5.49 21.39
C PHE A 223 -15.96 5.70 22.90
N ASP A 224 -14.80 5.31 23.44
CA ASP A 224 -14.40 5.63 24.81
C ASP A 224 -13.67 6.99 24.83
N PRO A 225 -14.25 8.04 25.45
CA PRO A 225 -13.61 9.35 25.53
C PRO A 225 -12.30 9.33 26.32
N SER A 226 -12.11 8.36 27.24
CA SER A 226 -10.91 8.22 28.07
C SER A 226 -9.80 7.38 27.44
N SER A 227 -10.06 6.71 26.31
CA SER A 227 -9.09 5.84 25.66
C SER A 227 -8.06 6.64 24.85
N GLU A 228 -6.79 6.58 25.29
CA GLU A 228 -5.65 7.11 24.51
C GLU A 228 -5.49 6.34 23.20
N GLU A 229 -5.68 5.03 23.23
CA GLU A 229 -5.62 4.16 22.06
C GLU A 229 -6.71 4.52 21.04
N GLY A 230 -7.96 4.69 21.50
CA GLY A 230 -9.05 5.16 20.66
C GLY A 230 -8.80 6.55 20.06
N ALA A 231 -8.13 7.44 20.79
CA ALA A 231 -7.72 8.74 20.28
C ALA A 231 -6.67 8.62 19.16
N GLN A 232 -5.66 7.77 19.32
CA GLN A 232 -4.62 7.55 18.30
C GLN A 232 -5.18 6.89 17.02
N VAL A 233 -6.14 5.98 17.15
CA VAL A 233 -6.84 5.39 16.01
C VAL A 233 -7.65 6.45 15.26
N LEU A 234 -8.36 7.33 15.99
CA LEU A 234 -9.09 8.45 15.39
C LEU A 234 -8.16 9.38 14.62
N ASP A 235 -7.00 9.74 15.19
CA ASP A 235 -6.02 10.60 14.53
C ASP A 235 -5.58 10.03 13.16
N LEU A 236 -5.47 8.70 13.04
CA LEU A 236 -5.15 8.02 11.78
C LEU A 236 -6.33 8.03 10.80
N ILE A 237 -7.53 7.70 11.27
CA ILE A 237 -8.73 7.68 10.44
C ILE A 237 -9.01 9.08 9.87
N THR A 238 -8.89 10.11 10.69
CA THR A 238 -9.12 11.50 10.28
C THR A 238 -7.89 12.15 9.63
N HIS A 239 -6.72 11.52 9.76
CA HIS A 239 -5.42 12.06 9.35
C HIS A 239 -5.08 13.43 9.98
N ILE A 240 -5.61 13.72 11.18
CA ILE A 240 -5.44 14.98 11.91
C ILE A 240 -4.65 14.70 13.19
N ILE A 241 -3.64 15.53 13.47
CA ILE A 241 -2.85 15.41 14.70
C ILE A 241 -3.74 15.74 15.90
N LYS A 242 -3.85 14.79 16.84
CA LYS A 242 -4.56 14.96 18.11
C LYS A 242 -5.98 15.47 17.90
N PHE A 243 -6.74 14.78 17.05
CA PHE A 243 -8.07 15.18 16.59
C PHE A 243 -9.01 15.57 17.75
N LYS A 244 -9.06 14.77 18.82
CA LYS A 244 -9.88 15.05 20.01
C LYS A 244 -9.49 16.36 20.73
N GLU A 245 -8.24 16.80 20.61
CA GLU A 245 -7.73 18.03 21.23
C GLU A 245 -7.87 19.26 20.31
N THR A 246 -7.81 19.05 18.99
CA THR A 246 -7.64 20.14 18.01
C THR A 246 -8.90 20.46 17.21
N ALA A 247 -9.78 19.48 17.00
CA ALA A 247 -11.03 19.67 16.26
C ALA A 247 -12.08 20.41 17.10
N SER A 248 -12.96 21.17 16.43
CA SER A 248 -14.09 21.82 17.10
C SER A 248 -15.10 20.78 17.62
N ALA A 249 -15.92 21.16 18.61
CA ALA A 249 -16.92 20.25 19.16
C ALA A 249 -17.90 19.76 18.08
N GLU A 250 -18.25 20.62 17.12
CA GLU A 250 -19.11 20.27 15.99
C GLU A 250 -18.46 19.22 15.09
N LEU A 251 -17.17 19.40 14.73
CA LEU A 251 -16.44 18.47 13.89
C LEU A 251 -16.22 17.12 14.60
N GLN A 252 -15.95 17.13 15.91
CA GLN A 252 -15.86 15.91 16.70
C GLN A 252 -17.20 15.16 16.73
N ALA A 253 -18.31 15.88 16.95
CA ALA A 253 -19.64 15.27 16.95
C ALA A 253 -20.01 14.67 15.58
N GLU A 254 -19.73 15.40 14.49
CA GLU A 254 -19.97 14.91 13.13
C GLU A 254 -19.13 13.67 12.82
N MET A 255 -17.84 13.68 13.16
CA MET A 255 -16.94 12.55 12.96
C MET A 255 -17.40 11.32 13.75
N MET A 256 -17.75 11.49 15.03
CA MET A 256 -18.21 10.37 15.87
C MET A 256 -19.56 9.82 15.42
N GLN A 257 -20.47 10.67 14.95
CA GLN A 257 -21.73 10.23 14.34
C GLN A 257 -21.46 9.40 13.08
N ARG A 258 -20.61 9.90 12.17
CA ARG A 258 -20.24 9.17 10.95
C ARG A 258 -19.54 7.86 11.27
N LEU A 259 -18.66 7.84 12.28
CA LEU A 259 -17.99 6.63 12.72
C LEU A 259 -18.99 5.58 13.20
N ALA A 260 -19.99 5.98 13.98
CA ALA A 260 -21.07 5.10 14.43
C ALA A 260 -21.90 4.56 13.26
N GLU A 261 -22.28 5.41 12.31
CA GLU A 261 -23.05 5.03 11.11
C GLU A 261 -22.29 4.07 10.20
N CYS A 262 -20.96 4.25 10.09
CA CYS A 262 -20.08 3.39 9.31
C CYS A 262 -19.65 2.11 10.05
N SER A 263 -19.84 2.03 11.37
CA SER A 263 -19.38 0.88 12.15
C SER A 263 -20.41 -0.24 12.18
N GLU A 264 -19.93 -1.47 12.01
CA GLU A 264 -20.70 -2.69 12.21
C GLU A 264 -20.38 -3.30 13.57
N ALA A 265 -21.41 -3.64 14.34
CA ALA A 265 -21.25 -4.34 15.61
C ALA A 265 -20.95 -5.82 15.35
N HIS A 266 -19.89 -6.33 15.99
CA HIS A 266 -19.56 -7.76 16.00
C HIS A 266 -19.11 -8.18 17.39
N GLY A 267 -19.96 -8.94 18.09
CA GLY A 267 -19.78 -9.21 19.52
C GLY A 267 -19.84 -7.91 20.32
N ASP A 268 -18.87 -7.71 21.22
CA ASP A 268 -18.73 -6.48 22.01
C ASP A 268 -17.91 -5.39 21.29
N GLY A 269 -17.50 -5.63 20.04
CA GLY A 269 -16.68 -4.71 19.24
C GLY A 269 -17.45 -3.95 18.16
N ALA A 270 -16.93 -2.80 17.78
CA ALA A 270 -17.37 -1.98 16.66
C ALA A 270 -16.27 -1.91 15.59
N PHE A 271 -16.62 -2.24 14.35
CA PHE A 271 -15.65 -2.39 13.26
C PHE A 271 -16.03 -1.56 12.05
N VAL A 272 -15.05 -0.93 11.42
CA VAL A 272 -15.21 -0.20 10.16
C VAL A 272 -14.52 -0.99 9.05
N SER A 273 -15.18 -1.17 7.90
CA SER A 273 -14.53 -1.79 6.75
C SER A 273 -13.36 -0.94 6.24
N ASN A 274 -12.26 -1.62 5.94
CA ASN A 274 -11.00 -1.07 5.44
C ASN A 274 -10.50 -1.85 4.23
N ASP A 275 -11.46 -2.32 3.42
CA ASP A 275 -11.24 -3.18 2.28
C ASP A 275 -10.19 -2.62 1.33
N TRP A 276 -9.41 -3.51 0.75
CA TRP A 276 -8.40 -3.20 -0.25
C TRP A 276 -8.45 -4.25 -1.35
N ASP A 277 -8.01 -3.88 -2.55
CA ASP A 277 -7.99 -4.81 -3.66
C ASP A 277 -6.58 -4.93 -4.23
N ALA A 278 -6.22 -6.12 -4.70
CA ALA A 278 -5.06 -6.32 -5.53
C ALA A 278 -5.47 -6.29 -7.01
N VAL A 279 -4.96 -5.32 -7.76
CA VAL A 279 -5.14 -5.20 -9.20
C VAL A 279 -3.89 -5.76 -9.89
N VAL A 280 -4.07 -6.81 -10.67
CA VAL A 280 -2.99 -7.52 -11.38
C VAL A 280 -3.18 -7.36 -12.88
N VAL A 281 -2.22 -6.71 -13.53
CA VAL A 281 -2.17 -6.50 -14.98
C VAL A 281 -1.09 -7.41 -15.57
N SER A 282 -1.46 -8.24 -16.54
CA SER A 282 -0.51 -9.05 -17.30
C SER A 282 -0.24 -8.41 -18.66
N LYS A 283 1.02 -8.07 -18.94
CA LYS A 283 1.39 -7.46 -20.22
C LYS A 283 1.43 -8.53 -21.31
N PRO A 284 0.85 -8.28 -22.50
CA PRO A 284 0.96 -9.19 -23.64
C PRO A 284 2.42 -9.50 -24.00
N VAL A 285 2.66 -10.64 -24.65
CA VAL A 285 4.01 -11.07 -25.07
C VAL A 285 4.41 -10.45 -26.43
N ASP A 286 3.43 -9.93 -27.17
CA ASP A 286 3.59 -9.41 -28.54
C ASP A 286 4.40 -8.11 -28.63
#